data_AF-A0A0B6XUD6-F1
#
_entry.id   AF-A0A0B6XUD6-F1
#
_cell.length_a   1.000
_cell.length_b   1.000
_cell.length_c   1.000
_cell.angle_alpha   90.00
_cell.angle_beta   90.00
_cell.angle_gamma   90.00
#
_symmetry.space_group_name_H-M   'P 1'
#
loop_
_entity.id
_entity.type
_entity.pdbx_description
1 polymer ?
#
loop_
_entity_poly.entity_id
_entity_poly.type
_entity_poly.pdbx_seq_one_letter_code
_entity_poly.pdbx_strand_id
1 'polypeptide(L)' 'RMESTGKADHIQVSTVTYAALEALGLFTMENRGHVEIKGKGQMHTFWLLDKIAFECNFPCIPGCQK' A
#
# COMPACT_ATOMS: atom_id res chain seq x y z
N ARG A 1 1.30 17.66 4.62
CA ARG A 1 0.37 16.96 3.70
C ARG A 1 1.20 15.97 2.88
N MET A 2 0.80 14.70 2.77
CA MET A 2 1.66 13.58 2.31
C MET A 2 1.80 13.49 0.77
N GLU A 3 0.96 14.18 0.00
CA GLU A 3 0.97 14.15 -1.47
C GLU A 3 2.24 14.74 -2.11
N SER A 4 2.95 15.66 -1.42
CA SER A 4 4.11 16.38 -1.99
C SER A 4 5.34 15.50 -2.23
N THR A 5 5.38 14.28 -1.68
CA THR A 5 6.48 13.30 -1.84
C THR A 5 6.00 11.98 -2.47
N GLY A 6 4.80 11.97 -3.05
CA GLY A 6 4.28 10.84 -3.83
C GLY A 6 5.02 10.69 -5.16
N LYS A 7 5.34 9.45 -5.55
CA LYS A 7 5.84 9.12 -6.88
C LYS A 7 4.62 8.79 -7.75
N ALA A 8 4.60 9.28 -8.99
CA ALA A 8 3.56 8.90 -9.93
C ALA A 8 3.51 7.38 -10.08
N ASP A 9 2.30 6.81 -10.14
CA ASP A 9 2.05 5.37 -10.26
C ASP A 9 2.38 4.51 -9.03
N HIS A 10 2.71 5.11 -7.88
CA HIS A 10 3.01 4.35 -6.66
C HIS A 10 2.14 4.80 -5.48
N ILE A 11 1.64 3.84 -4.72
CA ILE A 11 0.83 4.10 -3.52
C ILE A 11 1.77 4.16 -2.31
N GLN A 12 1.88 5.33 -1.71
CA GLN A 12 2.66 5.51 -0.49
C GLN A 12 1.86 5.06 0.73
N VAL A 13 2.46 4.21 1.55
CA VAL A 13 1.88 3.71 2.79
C VAL A 13 2.76 4.08 3.98
N SER A 14 2.10 4.45 5.08
CA SER A 14 2.76 4.72 6.36
C SER A 14 3.09 3.41 7.08
N THR A 15 4.02 3.45 8.04
CA THR A 15 4.31 2.31 8.95
C THR A 15 3.06 1.66 9.53
N VAL A 16 2.10 2.46 9.99
CA VAL A 16 0.84 1.95 10.57
C VAL A 16 0.02 1.13 9.56
N THR A 17 -0.02 1.58 8.30
CA THR A 17 -0.73 0.88 7.23
C THR A 17 0.04 -0.35 6.77
N TYR A 18 1.38 -0.25 6.69
CA TYR A 18 2.26 -1.37 6.39
C TYR A 18 2.06 -2.52 7.39
N ALA A 19 2.03 -2.24 8.70
CA ALA A 19 1.83 -3.27 9.72
C ALA A 19 0.46 -3.97 9.58
N ALA A 20 -0.60 -3.22 9.25
CA ALA A 20 -1.91 -3.81 8.99
C ALA A 20 -1.92 -4.69 7.73
N LEU A 21 -1.25 -4.25 6.65
CA LEU A 21 -1.14 -5.00 5.39
C LEU A 21 -0.24 -6.23 5.51
N GLU A 22 0.82 -6.15 6.32
CA GLU A 22 1.72 -7.26 6.64
C GLU A 22 0.97 -8.34 7.43
N ALA A 23 0.15 -7.95 8.40
CA ALA A 23 -0.72 -8.87 9.14
C ALA A 23 -1.71 -9.62 8.23
N LEU A 24 -2.09 -9.02 7.09
CA LEU A 24 -2.90 -9.70 6.08
C LEU A 24 -2.04 -10.67 5.24
N GLY A 25 -0.75 -10.37 5.02
CA GLY A 25 0.15 -11.18 4.22
C GLY A 25 -0.20 -11.23 2.72
N LEU A 26 -1.08 -10.34 2.25
CA LEU A 26 -1.61 -10.34 0.88
C LEU A 26 -0.93 -9.33 -0.05
N PHE A 27 -0.01 -8.52 0.45
CA PHE A 27 0.56 -7.38 -0.27
C PHE A 27 2.08 -7.36 -0.21
N THR A 28 2.72 -7.05 -1.33
CA THR A 28 4.16 -6.82 -1.44
C THR A 28 4.43 -5.34 -1.30
N MET A 29 5.32 -5.00 -0.37
CA MET A 29 5.65 -3.63 -0.05
C MET A 29 7.17 -3.45 -0.01
N GLU A 30 7.65 -2.31 -0.50
CA GLU A 30 9.06 -1.95 -0.52
C GLU A 30 9.35 -0.80 0.45
N ASN A 31 10.35 -0.96 1.31
CA ASN A 31 10.75 0.10 2.23
C ASN A 31 11.49 1.20 1.46
N ARG A 32 10.96 2.43 1.51
CA ARG A 32 11.60 3.61 0.94
C ARG A 32 12.61 4.24 1.90
N GLY A 33 12.41 4.03 3.19
CA GLY A 33 13.13 4.68 4.28
C GLY A 33 12.37 5.87 4.89
N HIS A 34 13.11 6.74 5.57
CA HIS A 34 12.58 7.92 6.25
C HIS A 34 12.35 9.07 5.25
N VAL A 35 11.13 9.60 5.24
CA VAL A 35 10.75 10.76 4.43
C VAL A 35 10.41 11.90 5.36
N GLU A 36 10.97 13.08 5.07
CA GLU A 36 10.66 14.28 5.83
C GLU A 36 9.29 14.82 5.41
N ILE A 37 8.34 14.73 6.35
CA ILE A 37 7.01 15.29 6.19
C ILE A 37 6.95 16.59 6.98
N LYS A 38 6.79 17.71 6.27
CA LYS A 38 6.56 19.02 6.89
C LYS A 38 5.40 18.95 7.88
N GLY A 39 5.70 19.18 9.17
CA GLY A 39 4.75 19.13 10.29
C GLY A 39 4.70 17.81 11.09
N LYS A 40 5.31 16.72 10.60
CA LYS A 40 5.43 15.45 11.33
C LYS A 40 6.88 14.98 11.54
N GLY A 41 7.85 15.64 10.94
CA GLY A 41 9.26 15.25 10.99
C GLY A 41 9.55 14.07 10.05
N GLN A 42 10.54 13.26 10.40
CA GLN A 42 10.92 12.09 9.62
C GLN A 42 9.94 10.94 9.90
N MET A 43 9.29 10.43 8.85
CA MET A 43 8.36 9.32 8.95
C MET A 43 8.80 8.19 8.02
N HIS A 44 8.80 6.95 8.51
CA HIS A 44 9.02 5.79 7.65
C HIS A 44 7.83 5.61 6.69
N THR A 45 8.16 5.48 5.41
CA THR A 45 7.17 5.24 4.35
C THR A 45 7.58 4.04 3.52
N PHE A 46 6.58 3.39 2.96
CA PHE A 46 6.70 2.19 2.15
C PHE A 46 5.95 2.42 0.84
N TRP A 47 6.39 1.75 -0.23
CA TRP A 47 5.65 1.68 -1.48
C TRP A 47 4.91 0.36 -1.53
N LEU A 48 3.61 0.41 -1.79
CA LEU A 48 2.87 -0.78 -2.14
C LEU A 48 3.18 -1.10 -3.60
N LEU A 49 3.88 -2.21 -3.83
CA LEU A 49 4.27 -2.66 -5.16
C LEU A 49 3.14 -3.45 -5.81
N ASP A 50 2.68 -4.49 -5.11
CA ASP A 50 1.71 -5.42 -5.70
C ASP A 50 0.88 -6.12 -4.62
N LYS A 51 -0.17 -6.81 -5.06
CA LYS A 51 -0.98 -7.68 -4.22
C LYS A 51 -0.67 -9.13 -4.59
N ILE A 52 -0.12 -9.88 -3.64
CA ILE A 52 0.32 -11.26 -3.81
C ILE A 52 -0.89 -12.19 -3.96
N ALA A 53 -1.95 -11.91 -3.22
CA ALA A 53 -3.12 -12.76 -3.14
C ALA A 53 -4.39 -11.91 -3.02
N PHE A 54 -4.83 -11.37 -4.15
CA PHE A 54 -6.25 -11.50 -4.46
C PHE A 54 -6.36 -12.78 -5.29
N GLU A 55 -6.19 -13.93 -4.64
CA GLU A 55 -6.87 -15.12 -5.16
C GLU A 55 -8.32 -14.66 -5.35
N CYS A 56 -8.86 -14.83 -6.55
CA CYS A 56 -10.26 -14.56 -6.86
C CYS A 56 -11.17 -15.53 -6.08
N ASN A 57 -11.09 -15.51 -4.76
CA ASN A 57 -12.13 -15.93 -3.85
C ASN A 57 -13.11 -14.78 -3.60
N PHE A 58 -13.16 -13.79 -4.50
CA PHE A 58 -14.46 -13.25 -4.81
C PHE A 58 -15.27 -14.42 -5.34
N PRO A 59 -16.28 -14.93 -4.60
CA PRO A 59 -17.24 -15.81 -5.25
C PRO A 59 -17.67 -15.05 -6.49
N CYS A 60 -17.43 -15.65 -7.67
CA CYS A 60 -17.96 -15.14 -8.93
C CYS A 60 -19.37 -14.66 -8.62
N ILE A 61 -19.60 -13.35 -8.65
CA ILE A 61 -20.94 -12.81 -8.48
C ILE A 61 -21.71 -13.44 -9.65
N PRO A 62 -22.68 -14.33 -9.42
CA PRO A 62 -23.36 -15.01 -10.50
C PRO A 62 -24.15 -13.97 -11.29
N GLY A 63 -23.55 -13.45 -12.37
CA GLY A 63 -24.10 -12.31 -13.12
C GLY A 63 -23.14 -11.59 -14.08
N CYS A 64 -21.86 -11.96 -14.17
CA CYS A 64 -20.97 -11.40 -15.20
C CYS A 64 -21.34 -11.98 -16.58
N GLN A 65 -22.21 -11.28 -17.30
CA GLN A 65 -22.58 -11.60 -18.67
C GLN A 65 -21.37 -11.34 -19.58
N LYS A 66 -21.02 -12.36 -20.36
CA LYS A 66 -20.22 -12.34 -21.59
C LYS A 66 -20.50 -11.15 -22.51
#